data_AF-A0A816P6T7-F1
#
_entry.id   AF-A0A816P6T7-F1
#
_cell.length_a   1.000
_cell.length_b   1.000
_cell.length_c   1.000
_cell.angle_alpha   90.00
_cell.angle_beta   90.00
_cell.angle_gamma   90.00
#
_symmetry.space_group_name_H-M   'P 1'
#
loop_
_entity.id
_entity.type
_entity.pdbx_description
1 polymer ?
#
loop_
_entity_poly.entity_id
_entity_poly.type
_entity_poly.pdbx_seq_one_letter_code
_entity_poly.pdbx_strand_id
1 'polypeptide(L)'
;MLSRFEQMTGQDKVLLIHGTWVRDSDQRWIFEPDITAKVEHFIRIFSGMTMTELLTSVRERYQLSSTDSTLKLSYQYPEWVSFGDGELEMPQYITEDTEVGVFLNMRRYIEEVYNHAQHVICVVHLWRNVMA
;
A
#
# COMPACT_ATOMS: atom_id res chain seq x y z
N MET A 1 8.99 -27.65 18.51
CA MET A 1 9.09 -27.17 17.12
C MET A 1 7.76 -26.53 16.78
N LEU A 2 7.66 -25.21 16.95
CA LEU A 2 6.49 -24.47 16.47
C LEU A 2 6.58 -24.41 14.95
N SER A 3 5.47 -24.66 14.27
CA SER A 3 5.42 -24.66 12.82
C SER A 3 5.83 -23.28 12.29
N ARG A 4 6.39 -23.21 11.08
CA ARG A 4 6.77 -21.95 10.38
C ARG A 4 5.59 -20.97 10.19
N PHE A 5 4.40 -21.33 10.66
CA PHE A 5 3.14 -20.59 10.59
C PHE A 5 2.77 -19.88 11.92
N GLU A 6 3.48 -20.10 13.03
CA GLU A 6 3.08 -19.61 14.36
C GLU A 6 3.94 -18.45 14.90
N GLN A 7 4.21 -17.45 14.06
CA GLN A 7 4.59 -16.11 14.50
C GLN A 7 4.08 -15.08 13.49
N MET A 8 2.76 -14.91 13.43
CA MET A 8 2.12 -13.87 12.62
C MET A 8 1.99 -12.61 13.48
N THR A 9 2.83 -11.61 13.25
CA THR A 9 2.58 -10.26 13.77
C THR A 9 1.57 -9.58 12.84
N GLY A 10 0.68 -8.73 13.37
CA GLY A 10 -0.21 -7.90 12.54
C GLY A 10 0.54 -7.05 11.50
N GLN A 11 1.84 -6.90 11.70
CA GLN A 11 2.80 -6.22 10.84
C GLN A 11 3.04 -6.86 9.47
N ASP A 12 2.36 -7.94 9.07
CA ASP A 12 2.47 -8.46 7.70
C ASP A 12 1.14 -8.36 6.94
N LYS A 13 0.14 -7.66 7.48
CA LYS A 13 -1.19 -7.47 6.89
C LYS A 13 -1.38 -6.03 6.39
N VAL A 14 -1.58 -5.86 5.10
CA VAL A 14 -1.76 -4.54 4.45
C VAL A 14 -3.20 -4.36 4.01
N LEU A 15 -3.82 -3.21 4.32
CA LEU A 15 -5.10 -2.80 3.75
C LEU A 15 -4.89 -2.26 2.33
N LEU A 16 -5.72 -2.74 1.40
CA LEU A 16 -5.81 -2.25 0.04
C LEU A 16 -7.01 -1.32 -0.06
N ILE A 17 -6.78 -0.11 -0.59
CA ILE A 17 -7.85 0.83 -0.88
C ILE A 17 -7.80 1.16 -2.37
N HIS A 18 -8.94 0.98 -3.04
CA HIS A 18 -9.13 1.37 -4.42
C HIS A 18 -9.55 2.85 -4.47
N GLY A 19 -9.06 3.61 -5.44
CA GLY A 19 -9.35 5.03 -5.55
C GLY A 19 -8.42 5.74 -6.53
N THR A 20 -8.35 7.05 -6.43
CA THR A 20 -7.55 7.89 -7.33
C THR A 20 -6.83 8.98 -6.56
N TRP A 21 -5.59 9.25 -6.97
CA TRP A 21 -4.86 10.41 -6.49
C TRP A 21 -5.32 11.66 -7.23
N VAL A 22 -5.72 12.68 -6.48
CA VAL A 22 -6.12 13.98 -7.03
C VAL A 22 -5.35 15.09 -6.31
N ARG A 23 -5.38 16.29 -6.88
CA ARG A 23 -4.87 17.49 -6.20
C ARG A 23 -6.02 18.27 -5.60
N ASP A 24 -5.87 18.66 -4.33
CA ASP A 24 -6.82 19.54 -3.66
C ASP A 24 -6.67 21.01 -4.11
N SER A 25 -7.43 21.92 -3.47
CA SER A 25 -7.36 23.36 -3.76
C SER A 25 -5.99 23.97 -3.50
N ASP A 26 -5.22 23.39 -2.59
CA ASP A 26 -3.90 23.85 -2.17
C ASP A 26 -2.76 23.13 -2.96
N GLN A 27 -3.12 22.39 -4.01
CA GLN A 27 -2.21 21.62 -4.88
C GLN A 27 -1.54 20.41 -4.21
N ARG A 28 -2.03 19.98 -3.04
CA ARG A 28 -1.53 18.80 -2.33
C ARG A 28 -2.12 17.55 -2.93
N TRP A 29 -1.36 16.45 -3.00
CA TRP A 29 -1.97 15.18 -3.38
C TRP A 29 -2.78 14.61 -2.23
N ILE A 30 -4.03 14.28 -2.53
CA ILE A 30 -4.94 13.57 -1.65
C ILE A 30 -5.40 12.30 -2.36
N PHE A 31 -5.61 11.24 -1.59
CA PHE A 31 -6.19 10.01 -2.12
C PHE A 31 -7.71 10.04 -1.91
N GLU A 32 -8.46 9.99 -3.00
CA GLU A 32 -9.91 9.86 -2.97
C GLU A 32 -10.28 8.36 -3.08
N PRO A 33 -10.70 7.72 -1.98
CA PRO A 33 -11.10 6.32 -2.01
C PRO A 33 -12.41 6.15 -2.77
N ASP A 34 -12.50 5.06 -3.52
CA ASP A 34 -13.75 4.61 -4.12
C ASP A 34 -14.67 4.04 -3.03
N ILE A 35 -15.55 4.89 -2.52
CA ILE A 35 -16.51 4.57 -1.45
C ILE A 35 -17.60 3.57 -1.87
N THR A 36 -17.64 3.15 -3.14
CA THR A 36 -18.58 2.11 -3.58
C THR A 36 -18.17 0.72 -3.09
N ALA A 37 -16.89 0.53 -2.71
CA ALA A 37 -16.40 -0.70 -2.13
C ALA A 37 -16.95 -0.89 -0.70
N LYS A 38 -17.88 -1.83 -0.53
CA LYS A 38 -18.48 -2.15 0.78
C LYS A 38 -17.63 -3.05 1.67
N VAL A 39 -16.49 -3.54 1.18
CA VAL A 39 -15.66 -4.55 1.83
C VAL A 39 -14.20 -4.11 1.84
N GLU A 40 -13.55 -4.23 3.00
CA GLU A 40 -12.12 -4.02 3.14
C GLU A 40 -11.33 -5.20 2.55
N HIS A 41 -10.36 -4.89 1.69
CA HIS A 41 -9.48 -5.88 1.09
C HIS A 41 -8.11 -5.82 1.77
N PHE A 42 -7.57 -6.96 2.15
CA PHE A 42 -6.24 -7.02 2.75
C PHE A 42 -5.32 -7.91 1.92
N ILE A 43 -4.01 -7.75 1.99
CA ILE A 43 -3.06 -8.75 1.50
C ILE A 43 -2.03 -9.05 2.58
N ARG A 44 -1.37 -10.19 2.41
CA ARG A 44 -0.20 -10.52 3.21
C ARG A 44 1.04 -10.10 2.45
N ILE A 45 1.98 -9.51 3.18
CA ILE A 45 3.32 -9.17 2.68
C ILE A 45 4.37 -9.92 3.49
N PHE A 46 5.57 -10.07 2.93
CA PHE A 46 6.68 -10.76 3.59
C PHE A 46 8.03 -10.20 3.13
N SER A 47 9.09 -10.44 3.92
CA SER A 47 10.44 -9.96 3.58
C SER A 47 10.93 -10.56 2.28
N GLY A 48 11.46 -9.73 1.38
CA GLY A 48 11.97 -10.18 0.08
C GLY A 48 10.88 -10.46 -0.95
N MET A 49 9.63 -10.06 -0.68
CA MET A 49 8.56 -10.11 -1.68
C MET A 49 8.93 -9.28 -2.90
N THR A 50 8.77 -9.86 -4.09
CA THR A 50 8.98 -9.20 -5.37
C THR A 50 7.73 -8.42 -5.81
N MET A 51 7.91 -7.51 -6.76
CA MET A 51 6.81 -6.77 -7.38
C MET A 51 5.82 -7.70 -8.09
N THR A 52 6.32 -8.79 -8.70
CA THR A 52 5.45 -9.79 -9.34
C THR A 52 4.56 -10.50 -8.32
N GLU A 53 5.12 -10.92 -7.18
CA GLU A 53 4.35 -11.55 -6.09
C GLU A 53 3.35 -10.58 -5.46
N LEU A 54 3.74 -9.32 -5.28
CA LEU A 54 2.88 -8.27 -4.74
C LEU A 54 1.69 -8.02 -5.68
N LEU A 55 1.94 -7.82 -6.97
CA LEU A 55 0.88 -7.65 -7.98
C LEU A 55 -0.03 -8.87 -8.05
N THR A 56 0.53 -10.08 -7.95
CA THR A 56 -0.25 -11.34 -7.95
C THR A 56 -1.20 -11.37 -6.75
N SER A 57 -0.70 -11.05 -5.55
CA SER A 57 -1.50 -11.01 -4.32
C SER A 57 -2.63 -9.98 -4.41
N VAL A 58 -2.38 -8.81 -5.00
CA VAL A 58 -3.41 -7.78 -5.21
C VAL A 58 -4.46 -8.25 -6.23
N ARG A 59 -4.02 -8.80 -7.37
CA ARG A 59 -4.94 -9.28 -8.41
C ARG A 59 -5.85 -10.39 -7.90
N GLU A 60 -5.29 -11.38 -7.19
CA GLU A 60 -6.07 -12.45 -6.57
C GLU A 60 -7.09 -11.90 -5.57
N ARG A 61 -6.69 -10.90 -4.75
CA ARG A 61 -7.57 -10.30 -3.75
C ARG A 61 -8.75 -9.55 -4.37
N TYR A 62 -8.54 -8.89 -5.50
CA TYR A 62 -9.58 -8.17 -6.23
C TYR A 62 -10.24 -9.01 -7.33
N GLN A 63 -9.86 -10.28 -7.48
CA GLN A 63 -10.32 -11.17 -8.54
C GLN A 63 -10.15 -10.56 -9.95
N LEU A 64 -9.04 -9.84 -10.15
CA LEU A 64 -8.71 -9.20 -11.42
C LEU A 64 -8.10 -10.22 -12.38
N SER A 65 -8.51 -10.17 -13.64
CA SER A 65 -7.89 -10.93 -14.72
C SER A 65 -6.48 -10.39 -15.02
N SER A 66 -5.60 -11.27 -15.52
CA SER A 66 -4.29 -10.84 -16.04
C SER A 66 -4.39 -9.92 -17.25
N THR A 67 -5.55 -9.89 -17.92
CA THR A 67 -5.88 -8.99 -19.04
C THR A 67 -6.44 -7.64 -18.60
N ASP A 68 -6.77 -7.48 -17.31
CA ASP A 68 -7.27 -6.20 -16.82
C ASP A 68 -6.14 -5.16 -16.84
N SER A 69 -6.53 -3.91 -17.12
CA SER A 69 -5.70 -2.70 -17.17
C SER A 69 -4.51 -2.70 -16.20
N THR A 70 -3.40 -2.07 -16.58
CA THR A 70 -2.19 -1.93 -15.76
C THR A 70 -2.52 -1.50 -14.34
N LEU A 71 -2.32 -2.41 -13.39
CA LEU A 71 -2.47 -2.17 -11.96
C LEU A 71 -1.29 -1.31 -11.49
N LYS A 72 -1.59 -0.14 -10.92
CA LYS A 72 -0.58 0.73 -10.32
C LYS A 72 -0.74 0.73 -8.82
N LEU A 73 0.35 0.49 -8.11
CA LEU A 73 0.40 0.48 -6.66
C LEU A 73 1.09 1.76 -6.19
N SER A 74 0.52 2.37 -5.16
CA SER A 74 1.11 3.54 -4.52
C SER A 74 0.77 3.57 -3.04
N TYR A 75 1.48 4.36 -2.27
CA TYR A 75 1.20 4.59 -0.86
C TYR A 75 1.64 6.00 -0.47
N GLN A 76 1.23 6.44 0.70
CA GLN A 76 1.71 7.69 1.29
C GLN A 76 2.07 7.41 2.75
N TYR A 77 3.20 7.95 3.19
CA TYR A 77 3.56 7.90 4.59
C TYR A 77 2.73 8.90 5.40
N PRO A 78 2.48 8.62 6.68
CA PRO A 78 1.93 9.63 7.59
C PRO A 78 2.73 10.93 7.56
N GLU A 79 2.06 12.06 7.78
CA GLU A 79 2.68 13.39 7.75
C GLU A 79 3.88 13.55 8.69
N TRP A 80 3.89 12.81 9.80
CA TRP A 80 4.98 12.87 10.78
C TRP A 80 6.24 12.11 10.35
N VAL A 81 6.16 11.24 9.33
CA VAL A 81 7.30 10.50 8.77
C VAL A 81 8.12 11.39 7.81
N SER A 82 7.98 12.72 7.90
CA SER A 82 8.60 13.64 6.93
C SER A 82 10.11 13.49 6.85
N PHE A 83 10.60 13.15 5.66
CA PHE A 83 12.01 13.06 5.34
C PHE A 83 12.61 14.36 4.77
N GLY A 84 11.83 15.45 4.69
CA GLY A 84 12.30 16.75 4.14
C GLY A 84 11.18 17.77 3.92
N ASP A 85 11.54 18.92 3.33
CA ASP A 85 10.74 20.17 3.19
C ASP A 85 9.50 20.05 2.25
N GLY A 86 8.61 19.07 2.48
CA GLY A 86 7.30 18.98 1.82
C GLY A 86 7.14 17.87 0.77
N GLU A 87 8.11 16.97 0.61
CA GLU A 87 7.99 15.83 -0.35
C GLU A 87 6.93 14.79 0.03
N LEU A 88 6.44 14.82 1.27
CA LEU A 88 5.34 13.97 1.75
C LEU A 88 4.02 14.20 1.01
N GLU A 89 3.92 15.29 0.25
CA GLU A 89 2.72 15.59 -0.53
C GLU A 89 2.60 14.71 -1.77
N MET A 90 3.60 13.93 -2.21
CA MET A 90 3.50 13.11 -3.42
C MET A 90 3.29 11.61 -3.13
N PRO A 91 2.37 10.92 -3.84
CA PRO A 91 2.24 9.47 -3.75
C PRO A 91 3.53 8.76 -4.13
N GLN A 92 3.95 7.82 -3.29
CA GLN A 92 5.07 6.94 -3.54
C GLN A 92 4.59 5.76 -4.37
N TYR A 93 5.10 5.62 -5.59
CA TYR A 93 4.74 4.51 -6.46
C TYR A 93 5.59 3.27 -6.15
N ILE A 94 4.98 2.10 -6.29
CA ILE A 94 5.69 0.81 -6.26
C ILE A 94 5.61 0.25 -7.67
N THR A 95 6.76 0.19 -8.33
CA THR A 95 6.94 -0.20 -9.73
C THR A 95 7.99 -1.29 -9.91
N GLU A 96 8.96 -1.40 -8.99
CA GLU A 96 10.02 -2.40 -9.01
C GLU A 96 10.30 -3.04 -7.64
N ASP A 97 11.06 -4.14 -7.64
CA ASP A 97 11.39 -4.93 -6.44
C ASP A 97 12.10 -4.09 -5.36
N THR A 98 12.95 -3.14 -5.76
CA THR A 98 13.60 -2.21 -4.83
C THR A 98 12.58 -1.42 -4.02
N GLU A 99 11.55 -0.89 -4.68
CA GLU A 99 10.51 -0.07 -4.07
C GLU A 99 9.58 -0.90 -3.19
N VAL A 100 9.35 -2.17 -3.55
CA VAL A 100 8.68 -3.13 -2.66
C VAL A 100 9.49 -3.26 -1.37
N GLY A 101 10.80 -3.46 -1.47
CA GLY A 101 11.69 -3.53 -0.30
C GLY A 101 11.61 -2.29 0.58
N VAL A 102 11.63 -1.09 -0.02
CA VAL A 102 11.47 0.19 0.69
C VAL A 102 10.13 0.24 1.43
N PHE A 103 9.02 -0.05 0.73
CA PHE A 103 7.67 -0.05 1.32
C PHE A 103 7.59 -0.99 2.53
N LEU A 104 8.07 -2.23 2.40
CA LEU A 104 8.02 -3.23 3.47
C LEU A 104 8.82 -2.79 4.70
N ASN A 105 10.03 -2.30 4.50
CA ASN A 105 10.92 -1.88 5.56
C ASN A 105 10.36 -0.66 6.30
N MET A 106 9.92 0.35 5.55
CA MET A 106 9.36 1.57 6.09
C MET A 106 8.06 1.33 6.86
N ARG A 107 7.17 0.51 6.32
CA ARG A 107 5.94 0.14 7.01
C ARG A 107 6.23 -0.53 8.36
N ARG A 108 7.15 -1.50 8.39
CA ARG A 108 7.52 -2.20 9.63
C ARG A 108 8.18 -1.28 10.65
N TYR A 109 9.07 -0.39 10.18
CA TYR A 109 9.68 0.64 11.03
C TYR A 109 8.62 1.55 11.67
N ILE A 110 7.67 2.02 10.86
CA ILE A 110 6.56 2.86 11.32
C ILE A 110 5.72 2.12 12.38
N GLU A 111 5.36 0.86 12.13
CA GLU A 111 4.58 0.04 13.07
C GLU A 111 5.35 -0.29 14.36
N GLU A 112 6.67 -0.47 14.29
CA GLU A 112 7.52 -0.68 15.46
C GLU A 112 7.59 0.58 16.35
N VAL A 113 7.82 1.74 15.73
CA VAL A 113 7.85 3.04 16.43
C VAL A 113 6.47 3.36 17.03
N TYR A 114 5.40 3.00 16.33
CA TYR A 114 4.02 3.25 16.73
C TYR A 114 3.30 1.99 17.23
N ASN A 115 3.97 1.17 18.05
CA ASN A 115 3.46 -0.08 18.65
C ASN A 115 2.04 -0.02 19.31
N HIS A 116 1.39 1.15 19.37
CA HIS A 116 0.02 1.40 19.86
C HIS A 116 -0.93 2.13 18.89
N ALA A 117 -0.52 2.54 17.69
CA ALA A 117 -1.41 3.22 16.76
C ALA A 117 -2.05 2.23 15.78
N GLN A 118 -3.26 1.80 16.10
CA GLN A 118 -4.19 1.16 15.15
C GLN A 118 -4.53 2.05 13.92
N HIS A 119 -4.00 3.28 13.87
CA HIS A 119 -4.36 4.33 12.92
C HIS A 119 -3.26 4.66 11.91
N VAL A 120 -2.05 4.11 12.07
CA VAL A 120 -1.01 4.28 11.05
C VAL A 120 -1.15 3.18 10.01
N ILE A 121 -2.18 3.33 9.18
CA ILE A 121 -2.44 2.42 8.08
C ILE A 121 -1.51 2.83 6.94
N CYS A 122 -0.42 2.11 6.74
CA CYS A 122 0.24 2.11 5.44
C CYS A 122 -0.72 1.43 4.46
N VAL A 123 -1.51 2.26 3.79
CA VAL A 123 -2.45 1.84 2.77
C VAL A 123 -1.72 1.70 1.45
N VAL A 124 -1.90 0.56 0.77
CA VAL A 124 -1.58 0.47 -0.65
C VAL A 124 -2.82 0.91 -1.43
N HIS A 125 -2.66 2.04 -2.08
CA HIS A 125 -3.60 2.69 -2.97
C HIS A 125 -3.49 2.08 -4.36
N LEU A 126 -4.59 1.52 -4.86
CA LEU A 126 -4.68 0.98 -6.20
C LEU A 126 -5.22 2.04 -7.14
N TRP A 127 -4.42 2.39 -8.15
CA TRP A 127 -4.86 3.23 -9.25
C TRP A 127 -5.11 2.39 -10.50
N ARG A 128 -6.32 2.50 -11.06
CA ARG A 128 -6.68 1.96 -12.37
C ARG A 128 -6.44 3.02 -13.43
N ASN A 129 -5.60 2.72 -14.42
CA ASN A 129 -5.63 3.45 -15.68
C ASN A 129 -6.96 3.12 -16.39
N VAL A 130 -7.98 3.96 -16.24
CA VAL A 130 -9.08 3.99 -17.21
C VAL A 130 -8.54 4.78 -18.40
N MET A 131 -7.93 4.07 -19.35
CA MET A 131 -7.82 4.59 -20.71
C MET A 131 -9.25 4.59 -21.26
N ALA A 132 -9.86 5.77 -21.35
CA ALA A 132 -11.04 6.00 -22.16
C ALA A 132 -10.68 5.89 -23.65
#